data_AF-A0A151P7Q5-F1
#
_entry.id   AF-A0A151P7Q5-F1
#
_cell.length_a   1.000
_cell.length_b   1.000
_cell.length_c   1.000
_cell.angle_alpha   90.00
_cell.angle_beta   90.00
_cell.angle_gamma   90.00
#
_symmetry.space_group_name_H-M   'P 1'
#
loop_
_entity.id
_entity.type
_entity.pdbx_description
1 polymer ?
#
loop_
_entity_poly.entity_id
_entity_poly.type
_entity_poly.pdbx_seq_one_letter_code
_entity_poly.pdbx_strand_id
1 'polypeptide(L)'
;MASTEGFAAVFYSEPSVLGLLANVISAFLICLQNFSSAHTGIRPEGVENILAGVHLILIGGLSQILAGFLAFRKYDHLGGSAFLAFAALWSSYGATREKALIPIGVQVQRGRKFGSILPFCYAAIWATWTWLRMAGHLLNINTWNDEGFTEGSVAFLVVNVFLMILASYFNLVLLCLTIVMEVLIICFLLFTVENLPGPLEIVMLSIFSAICLYGATASLANCIFGKDLIMMGPPLLKAGMSKKDTEDPPPCVCPRSYRTSGLRTIADLLNAGAVCGVPTDTVYALGASCKHPEAIEKIYQIKDRPQEKPICIFISNLDQLRAASPPFSPLLWEFMGNVYPGGIGCIVKKGEWLKKLGVGAGYDRVGTKDSIMIRVPDQTVMVHLIDMTGPLAITSANPSGEADSTHHDMVISRLGHKLEGVLCDGESNEVVASTVVNCMKIDESGISILREGCVPVAKVMQIFERVKNGAV
;
A
#
# COMPACT_ATOMS: atom_id res chain seq x y z
N MET A 1 5.83 25.75 -25.72
CA MET A 1 5.61 24.95 -26.93
C MET A 1 5.56 23.49 -26.51
N ALA A 2 4.37 22.90 -26.43
CA ALA A 2 4.22 21.47 -26.14
C ALA A 2 4.48 20.69 -27.43
N SER A 3 5.46 19.78 -27.39
CA SER A 3 5.84 18.94 -28.52
C SER A 3 4.67 18.02 -28.93
N THR A 4 4.36 18.04 -30.22
CA THR A 4 3.30 17.28 -30.89
C THR A 4 3.49 15.75 -30.90
N GLU A 5 4.52 15.22 -30.24
CA GLU A 5 4.73 13.77 -30.06
C GLU A 5 4.00 13.19 -28.85
N GLY A 6 3.36 14.01 -28.00
CA GLY A 6 2.82 13.57 -26.71
C GLY A 6 1.54 12.74 -26.77
N PHE A 7 0.61 13.03 -27.69
CA PHE A 7 -0.71 12.39 -27.61
C PHE A 7 -0.69 10.95 -28.13
N ALA A 8 -0.22 10.71 -29.35
CA ALA A 8 -0.21 9.36 -29.91
C ALA A 8 0.70 8.40 -29.13
N ALA A 9 1.88 8.86 -28.70
CA ALA A 9 2.80 8.03 -27.92
C ALA A 9 2.22 7.65 -26.54
N VAL A 10 1.57 8.58 -25.84
CA VAL A 10 0.90 8.27 -24.56
C VAL A 10 -0.33 7.38 -24.79
N PHE A 11 -1.15 7.70 -25.80
CA PHE A 11 -2.40 7.00 -26.11
C PHE A 11 -2.20 5.52 -26.53
N TYR A 12 -1.11 5.21 -27.24
CA TYR A 12 -0.74 3.84 -27.61
C TYR A 12 0.16 3.13 -26.57
N SER A 13 0.69 3.84 -25.58
CA SER A 13 1.57 3.24 -24.54
C SER A 13 0.82 2.71 -23.31
N GLU A 14 -0.46 3.05 -23.15
CA GLU A 14 -1.26 2.63 -22.00
C GLU A 14 -2.24 1.50 -22.36
N PRO A 15 -2.04 0.27 -21.82
CA PRO A 15 -2.88 -0.89 -22.10
C PRO A 15 -4.37 -0.68 -21.74
N SER A 16 -4.64 0.21 -20.78
CA SER A 16 -5.98 0.65 -20.36
C SER A 16 -6.73 1.38 -21.47
N VAL A 17 -6.05 2.27 -22.22
CA VAL A 17 -6.64 3.06 -23.31
C VAL A 17 -6.93 2.16 -24.51
N LEU A 18 -6.00 1.25 -24.84
CA LEU A 18 -6.18 0.25 -25.89
C LEU A 18 -7.34 -0.70 -25.60
N GLY A 19 -7.46 -1.19 -24.36
CA GLY A 19 -8.57 -2.05 -23.95
C GLY A 19 -9.92 -1.33 -23.96
N LEU A 20 -9.96 -0.05 -23.55
CA LEU A 20 -11.17 0.78 -23.63
C LEU A 20 -11.60 1.00 -25.09
N LEU A 21 -10.65 1.29 -25.98
CA LEU A 21 -10.91 1.50 -27.40
C LEU A 21 -11.47 0.23 -28.06
N ALA A 22 -10.89 -0.93 -27.76
CA ALA A 22 -11.39 -2.23 -28.23
C ALA A 22 -12.83 -2.49 -27.78
N ASN A 23 -13.16 -2.14 -26.53
CA ASN A 23 -14.53 -2.27 -26.00
C ASN A 23 -15.51 -1.32 -26.69
N VAL A 24 -15.11 -0.09 -26.99
CA VAL A 24 -15.94 0.88 -27.74
C VAL A 24 -16.20 0.38 -29.17
N ILE A 25 -15.19 -0.19 -29.82
CA ILE A 25 -15.33 -0.77 -31.17
C ILE A 25 -16.29 -1.97 -31.14
N SER A 26 -16.16 -2.90 -30.19
CA SER A 26 -17.11 -4.01 -30.05
C SER A 26 -18.53 -3.56 -29.72
N ALA A 27 -18.70 -2.56 -28.85
CA ALA A 27 -20.01 -1.99 -28.54
C ALA A 27 -20.66 -1.35 -29.77
N PHE A 28 -19.87 -0.68 -30.61
CA PHE A 28 -20.34 -0.07 -31.86
C PHE A 28 -20.72 -1.12 -32.91
N LEU A 29 -19.93 -2.20 -33.05
CA LEU A 29 -20.24 -3.32 -33.93
C LEU A 29 -21.55 -4.02 -33.53
N ILE A 30 -21.75 -4.28 -32.23
CA ILE A 30 -22.99 -4.86 -31.71
C ILE A 30 -24.18 -3.93 -31.94
N CYS A 31 -23.99 -2.62 -31.78
CA CYS A 31 -25.03 -1.62 -32.04
C CYS A 31 -25.46 -1.64 -33.53
N LEU A 32 -24.50 -1.65 -34.46
CA LEU A 32 -24.77 -1.73 -35.89
C LEU A 32 -25.46 -3.05 -36.29
N GLN A 33 -25.07 -4.17 -35.67
CA GLN A 33 -25.73 -5.46 -35.87
C GLN A 33 -27.19 -5.44 -35.40
N ASN A 34 -27.45 -4.87 -34.22
CA ASN A 34 -28.81 -4.73 -33.70
C ASN A 34 -29.68 -3.84 -34.59
N PHE A 35 -29.14 -2.74 -35.12
CA PHE A 35 -29.85 -1.89 -36.09
C PHE A 35 -30.12 -2.61 -37.42
N SER A 36 -29.12 -3.32 -37.95
CA SER A 36 -29.27 -4.11 -39.19
C SER A 36 -30.32 -5.21 -39.05
N SER A 37 -30.30 -5.92 -37.92
CA SER A 37 -31.27 -6.98 -37.63
C SER A 37 -32.67 -6.44 -37.41
N ALA A 38 -32.82 -5.29 -36.73
CA ALA A 38 -34.10 -4.63 -36.56
C ALA A 38 -34.70 -4.14 -37.90
N HIS A 39 -33.85 -3.80 -38.88
CA HIS A 39 -34.30 -3.29 -40.19
C HIS A 39 -34.56 -4.40 -41.23
N THR A 40 -33.80 -5.50 -41.17
CA THR A 40 -33.85 -6.58 -42.17
C THR A 40 -34.54 -7.86 -41.68
N GLY A 41 -34.71 -8.02 -40.37
CA GLY A 41 -35.27 -9.22 -39.74
C GLY A 41 -34.34 -10.43 -39.70
N ILE A 42 -33.13 -10.31 -40.25
CA ILE A 42 -32.13 -11.39 -40.31
C ILE A 42 -31.16 -11.21 -39.14
N ARG A 43 -30.85 -12.29 -38.43
CA ARG A 43 -29.87 -12.28 -37.33
C ARG A 43 -28.45 -12.50 -37.89
N PRO A 44 -27.43 -11.83 -37.34
CA PRO A 44 -26.05 -12.02 -37.80
C PRO A 44 -25.57 -13.45 -37.53
N GLU A 45 -24.96 -14.10 -38.53
CA GLU A 45 -24.42 -15.46 -38.41
C GLU A 45 -22.91 -15.48 -38.15
N GLY A 46 -22.51 -16.24 -37.13
CA GLY A 46 -21.17 -16.79 -36.90
C GLY A 46 -20.02 -15.79 -36.80
N VAL A 47 -19.44 -15.43 -37.95
CA VAL A 47 -18.13 -14.75 -38.04
C VAL A 47 -18.15 -13.38 -37.37
N GLU A 48 -19.26 -12.65 -37.47
CA GLU A 48 -19.36 -11.29 -36.92
C GLU A 48 -19.51 -11.26 -35.40
N ASN A 49 -20.21 -12.25 -34.82
CA ASN A 49 -20.31 -12.45 -33.37
C ASN A 49 -18.98 -12.95 -32.79
N ILE A 50 -18.29 -13.83 -33.51
CA ILE A 50 -16.96 -14.31 -33.15
C ILE A 50 -15.96 -13.13 -33.17
N LEU A 51 -16.01 -12.25 -34.16
CA LEU A 51 -15.11 -11.09 -34.25
C LEU A 51 -15.35 -10.09 -33.11
N ALA A 52 -16.62 -9.82 -32.77
CA ALA A 52 -17.00 -8.96 -31.66
C ALA A 52 -16.62 -9.56 -30.30
N GLY A 53 -16.78 -10.88 -30.13
CA GLY A 53 -16.37 -11.62 -28.94
C GLY A 53 -14.84 -11.66 -28.75
N VAL A 54 -14.07 -11.89 -29.81
CA VAL A 54 -12.60 -11.90 -29.77
C VAL A 54 -12.04 -10.51 -29.42
N HIS A 55 -12.59 -9.44 -29.98
CA HIS A 55 -12.14 -8.08 -29.65
C HIS A 55 -12.50 -7.68 -28.21
N LEU A 56 -13.68 -8.10 -27.72
CA LEU A 56 -14.17 -7.75 -26.38
C LEU A 56 -13.47 -8.58 -25.28
N ILE A 57 -13.34 -9.89 -25.48
CA ILE A 57 -12.86 -10.84 -24.46
C ILE A 57 -11.34 -10.99 -24.53
N LEU A 58 -10.80 -11.22 -25.72
CA LEU A 58 -9.39 -11.61 -25.87
C LEU A 58 -8.47 -10.39 -25.98
N ILE A 59 -8.90 -9.30 -26.61
CA ILE A 59 -8.06 -8.10 -26.78
C ILE A 59 -8.40 -7.06 -25.70
N GLY A 60 -9.69 -6.73 -25.51
CA GLY A 60 -10.17 -5.79 -24.49
C GLY A 60 -9.95 -6.29 -23.05
N GLY A 61 -10.44 -7.50 -22.76
CA GLY A 61 -10.33 -8.13 -21.43
C GLY A 61 -8.89 -8.36 -20.95
N LEU A 62 -8.04 -9.01 -21.76
CA LEU A 62 -6.63 -9.22 -21.43
C LEU A 62 -5.84 -7.92 -21.29
N SER A 63 -6.07 -6.92 -22.14
CA SER A 63 -5.39 -5.62 -22.05
C SER A 63 -5.81 -4.84 -20.80
N GLN A 64 -7.08 -4.94 -20.39
CA GLN A 64 -7.59 -4.31 -19.16
C GLN A 64 -7.16 -5.05 -17.89
N ILE A 65 -7.01 -6.37 -17.94
CA ILE A 65 -6.40 -7.17 -16.87
C ILE A 65 -4.92 -6.79 -16.71
N LEU A 66 -4.17 -6.70 -17.82
CA LEU A 66 -2.76 -6.28 -17.81
C LEU A 66 -2.61 -4.83 -17.33
N ALA A 67 -3.51 -3.93 -17.72
CA ALA A 67 -3.58 -2.55 -17.22
C ALA A 67 -3.88 -2.51 -15.72
N GLY A 68 -4.80 -3.34 -15.23
CA GLY A 68 -5.10 -3.50 -13.80
C GLY A 68 -3.88 -3.94 -13.00
N PHE A 69 -3.10 -4.91 -13.51
CA PHE A 69 -1.84 -5.35 -12.91
C PHE A 69 -0.76 -4.25 -12.89
N LEU A 70 -0.63 -3.48 -13.99
CA LEU A 70 0.35 -2.38 -14.08
C LEU A 70 -0.05 -1.18 -13.20
N ALA A 71 -1.35 -0.87 -13.09
CA ALA A 71 -1.88 0.14 -12.18
C ALA A 71 -1.70 -0.26 -10.71
N PHE A 72 -1.78 -1.55 -10.38
CA PHE A 72 -1.48 -2.09 -9.04
C PHE A 72 -0.01 -1.88 -8.64
N ARG A 73 0.90 -1.87 -9.61
CA ARG A 73 2.33 -1.60 -9.39
C ARG A 73 2.67 -0.10 -9.32
N LYS A 74 1.84 0.78 -9.89
CA LYS A 74 2.05 2.24 -9.94
C LYS A 74 1.10 3.08 -9.06
N TYR A 75 0.17 2.47 -8.33
CA TYR A 75 -0.85 3.14 -7.52
C TYR A 75 -1.76 4.09 -8.32
N ASP A 76 -2.10 3.73 -9.55
CA ASP A 76 -2.91 4.57 -10.43
C ASP A 76 -4.41 4.29 -10.26
N HIS A 77 -5.17 5.32 -9.90
CA HIS A 77 -6.60 5.26 -9.60
C HIS A 77 -7.46 5.07 -10.87
N LEU A 78 -6.95 5.46 -12.04
CA LEU A 78 -7.69 5.43 -13.31
C LEU A 78 -7.85 3.98 -13.84
N GLY A 79 -6.82 3.15 -13.69
CA GLY A 79 -6.86 1.73 -14.09
C GLY A 79 -7.81 0.90 -13.24
N GLY A 80 -7.88 1.17 -11.93
CA GLY A 80 -8.82 0.50 -11.03
C GLY A 80 -10.28 0.89 -11.28
N SER A 81 -10.53 2.16 -11.65
CA SER A 81 -11.87 2.63 -12.00
C SER A 81 -12.33 2.12 -13.37
N ALA A 82 -11.43 1.92 -14.34
CA ALA A 82 -11.73 1.24 -15.60
C ALA A 82 -12.12 -0.24 -15.39
N PHE A 83 -11.48 -0.95 -14.45
CA PHE A 83 -11.85 -2.32 -14.08
C PHE A 83 -13.22 -2.39 -13.37
N LEU A 84 -13.51 -1.45 -12.47
CA LEU A 84 -14.83 -1.29 -11.85
C LEU A 84 -15.93 -0.97 -12.88
N ALA A 85 -15.62 -0.11 -13.86
CA ALA A 85 -16.53 0.20 -14.97
C ALA A 85 -16.77 -1.03 -15.86
N PHE A 86 -15.73 -1.85 -16.12
CA PHE A 86 -15.85 -3.12 -16.84
C PHE A 86 -16.74 -4.14 -16.09
N ALA A 87 -16.53 -4.31 -14.79
CA ALA A 87 -17.36 -5.19 -13.95
C ALA A 87 -18.82 -4.71 -13.83
N ALA A 88 -19.03 -3.39 -13.77
CA ALA A 88 -20.35 -2.78 -13.75
C ALA A 88 -21.06 -2.88 -15.12
N LEU A 89 -20.34 -2.71 -16.24
CA LEU A 89 -20.87 -2.91 -17.59
C LEU A 89 -21.28 -4.38 -17.80
N TRP A 90 -20.50 -5.33 -17.30
CA TRP A 90 -20.82 -6.76 -17.35
C TRP A 90 -22.05 -7.11 -16.51
N SER A 91 -22.15 -6.53 -15.31
CA SER A 91 -23.34 -6.65 -14.45
C SER A 91 -24.59 -6.04 -15.11
N SER A 92 -24.41 -4.95 -15.87
CA SER A 92 -25.48 -4.26 -16.61
C SER A 92 -25.94 -5.03 -17.85
N TYR A 93 -25.03 -5.69 -18.58
CA TYR A 93 -25.37 -6.52 -19.74
C TYR A 93 -26.30 -7.70 -19.37
N GLY A 94 -26.14 -8.26 -18.17
CA GLY A 94 -27.07 -9.24 -17.60
C GLY A 94 -28.36 -8.63 -17.02
N ALA A 95 -28.36 -7.34 -16.68
CA ALA A 95 -29.46 -6.68 -15.98
C ALA A 95 -30.45 -5.92 -16.89
N THR A 96 -30.20 -5.82 -18.20
CA THR A 96 -31.16 -5.19 -19.11
C THR A 96 -32.27 -6.16 -19.53
N ARG A 97 -33.08 -6.57 -18.55
CA ARG A 97 -34.53 -6.80 -18.67
C ARG A 97 -35.16 -6.69 -17.27
N GLU A 98 -35.70 -5.49 -17.04
CA GLU A 98 -36.52 -5.02 -15.90
C GLU A 98 -35.83 -4.55 -14.60
N LYS A 99 -35.70 -3.22 -14.54
CA LYS A 99 -35.87 -2.29 -13.40
C LYS A 99 -35.53 -2.78 -11.98
N ALA A 100 -34.33 -2.43 -11.52
CA ALA A 100 -34.16 -1.76 -10.21
C ALA A 100 -32.76 -1.13 -10.13
N LEU A 101 -32.72 0.16 -9.83
CA LEU A 101 -31.54 0.95 -9.56
C LEU A 101 -31.26 0.90 -8.04
N ILE A 102 -30.10 0.42 -7.60
CA ILE A 102 -29.58 0.69 -6.24
C ILE A 102 -28.06 0.88 -6.32
N PRO A 103 -27.50 2.05 -5.97
CA PRO A 103 -26.06 2.21 -5.82
C PRO A 103 -25.64 1.81 -4.40
N ILE A 104 -24.78 0.80 -4.26
CA ILE A 104 -24.09 0.51 -3.00
C ILE A 104 -22.66 1.03 -3.13
N GLY A 105 -22.39 2.19 -2.52
CA GLY A 105 -21.03 2.69 -2.34
C GLY A 105 -20.36 1.95 -1.18
N VAL A 106 -19.30 1.20 -1.48
CA VAL A 106 -18.43 0.62 -0.44
C VAL A 106 -17.06 1.32 -0.53
N GLN A 107 -16.76 2.16 0.46
CA GLN A 107 -15.41 2.69 0.69
C GLN A 107 -14.50 1.56 1.16
N VAL A 108 -13.43 1.30 0.42
CA VAL A 108 -12.50 0.21 0.73
C VAL A 108 -11.23 0.77 1.39
N GLN A 109 -11.12 0.69 2.72
CA GLN A 109 -9.90 1.05 3.47
C GLN A 109 -8.73 0.06 3.22
N ARG A 110 -7.50 0.59 3.34
CA ARG A 110 -6.17 0.05 2.94
C ARG A 110 -5.83 -1.38 3.44
N GLY A 111 -4.94 -2.06 2.70
CA GLY A 111 -3.87 -2.88 3.32
C GLY A 111 -3.81 -4.40 3.07
N ARG A 112 -4.93 -5.10 2.89
CA ARG A 112 -4.92 -6.57 2.65
C ARG A 112 -6.08 -6.96 1.75
N LYS A 113 -5.90 -7.00 0.42
CA LYS A 113 -7.05 -7.08 -0.51
C LYS A 113 -6.95 -8.13 -1.62
N PHE A 114 -6.51 -9.35 -1.30
CA PHE A 114 -6.93 -10.50 -2.12
C PHE A 114 -8.33 -11.00 -1.72
N GLY A 115 -8.63 -11.03 -0.41
CA GLY A 115 -9.91 -11.53 0.11
C GLY A 115 -11.16 -10.77 -0.34
N SER A 116 -11.02 -9.54 -0.85
CA SER A 116 -12.15 -8.76 -1.36
C SER A 116 -12.53 -9.08 -2.80
N ILE A 117 -11.65 -9.70 -3.61
CA ILE A 117 -11.89 -9.96 -5.04
C ILE A 117 -12.62 -11.30 -5.24
N LEU A 118 -12.25 -12.31 -4.44
CA LEU A 118 -12.83 -13.66 -4.51
C LEU A 118 -14.37 -13.70 -4.43
N PRO A 119 -15.02 -12.96 -3.50
CA PRO A 119 -16.47 -12.95 -3.39
C PRO A 119 -17.17 -12.37 -4.62
N PHE A 120 -16.58 -11.40 -5.32
CA PHE A 120 -17.16 -10.83 -6.53
C PHE A 120 -17.08 -11.79 -7.72
N CYS A 121 -15.94 -12.47 -7.89
CA CYS A 121 -15.79 -13.51 -8.92
C CYS A 121 -16.80 -14.65 -8.70
N TYR A 122 -16.97 -15.10 -7.45
CA TYR A 122 -17.89 -16.18 -7.13
C TYR A 122 -19.35 -15.75 -7.20
N ALA A 123 -19.69 -14.51 -6.83
CA ALA A 123 -21.03 -13.96 -7.00
C ALA A 123 -21.46 -13.91 -8.48
N ALA A 124 -20.54 -13.56 -9.39
CA ALA A 124 -20.82 -13.58 -10.82
C ALA A 124 -21.11 -15.00 -11.32
N ILE A 125 -20.30 -15.98 -10.93
CA ILE A 125 -20.53 -17.40 -11.26
C ILE A 125 -21.89 -17.87 -10.73
N TRP A 126 -22.21 -17.55 -9.47
CA TRP A 126 -23.47 -17.91 -8.84
C TRP A 126 -24.68 -17.27 -9.52
N ALA A 127 -24.58 -15.99 -9.91
CA ALA A 127 -25.63 -15.29 -10.64
C ALA A 127 -25.89 -15.95 -12.00
N THR A 128 -24.83 -16.26 -12.76
CA THR A 128 -24.95 -16.94 -14.06
C THR A 128 -25.53 -18.35 -13.92
N TRP A 129 -25.05 -19.13 -12.94
CA TRP A 129 -25.51 -20.50 -12.74
C TRP A 129 -26.97 -20.58 -12.27
N THR A 130 -27.34 -19.80 -11.25
CA THR A 130 -28.71 -19.78 -10.73
C THR A 130 -29.72 -19.28 -11.76
N TRP A 131 -29.34 -18.26 -12.53
CA TRP A 131 -30.14 -17.75 -13.63
C TRP A 131 -30.38 -18.82 -14.70
N LEU A 132 -29.32 -19.47 -15.19
CA LEU A 132 -29.43 -20.53 -16.20
C LEU A 132 -30.32 -21.68 -15.70
N ARG A 133 -30.16 -22.10 -14.45
CA ARG A 133 -30.88 -23.24 -13.88
C ARG A 133 -32.37 -22.97 -13.61
N MET A 134 -32.71 -21.77 -13.13
CA MET A 134 -34.08 -21.45 -12.69
C MET A 134 -34.88 -20.70 -13.76
N ALA A 135 -34.24 -19.88 -14.59
CA ALA A 135 -34.89 -19.02 -15.57
C ALA A 135 -34.61 -19.42 -17.03
N GLY A 136 -33.62 -20.27 -17.30
CA GLY A 136 -33.25 -20.69 -18.67
C GLY A 136 -34.42 -21.35 -19.43
N HIS A 137 -35.16 -22.24 -18.77
CA HIS A 137 -36.33 -22.92 -19.35
C HIS A 137 -37.49 -21.95 -19.65
N LEU A 138 -37.60 -20.83 -18.93
CA LEU A 138 -38.65 -19.81 -19.17
C LEU A 138 -38.37 -18.96 -20.41
N LEU A 139 -37.11 -18.89 -20.86
CA LEU A 139 -36.66 -18.07 -21.99
C LEU A 139 -36.31 -18.90 -23.23
N ASN A 140 -36.59 -20.21 -23.23
CA ASN A 140 -36.27 -21.15 -24.31
C ASN A 140 -34.77 -21.21 -24.65
N ILE A 141 -33.91 -20.90 -23.67
CA ILE A 141 -32.45 -21.02 -23.76
C ILE A 141 -32.11 -22.47 -23.41
N ASN A 142 -32.01 -23.31 -24.43
CA ASN A 142 -31.59 -24.70 -24.28
C ASN A 142 -30.06 -24.78 -24.44
N THR A 143 -29.42 -25.61 -23.62
CA THR A 143 -27.99 -25.98 -23.64
C THR A 143 -27.47 -26.35 -25.04
N TRP A 144 -28.37 -26.80 -25.92
CA TRP A 144 -28.10 -27.20 -27.30
C TRP A 144 -27.89 -26.03 -28.30
N ASN A 145 -28.35 -24.82 -27.99
CA ASN A 145 -28.33 -23.68 -28.94
C ASN A 145 -27.31 -22.59 -28.59
N ASP A 146 -26.67 -22.65 -27.43
CA ASP A 146 -25.85 -21.55 -26.90
C ASP A 146 -24.57 -22.11 -26.26
N GLU A 147 -23.59 -22.45 -27.10
CA GLU A 147 -22.26 -22.96 -26.68
C GLU A 147 -21.55 -22.01 -25.70
N GLY A 148 -21.96 -20.73 -25.67
CA GLY A 148 -21.38 -19.69 -24.82
C GLY A 148 -21.43 -19.97 -23.30
N PHE A 149 -22.40 -20.75 -22.80
CA PHE A 149 -22.41 -21.13 -21.37
C PHE A 149 -21.38 -22.20 -21.03
N THR A 150 -21.15 -23.15 -21.93
CA THR A 150 -20.10 -24.16 -21.81
C THR A 150 -18.73 -23.49 -21.90
N GLU A 151 -18.55 -22.59 -22.87
CA GLU A 151 -17.32 -21.79 -23.02
C GLU A 151 -17.06 -20.90 -21.80
N GLY A 152 -18.08 -20.23 -21.27
CA GLY A 152 -17.99 -19.43 -20.05
C GLY A 152 -17.61 -20.26 -18.82
N SER A 153 -18.13 -21.47 -18.70
CA SER A 153 -17.78 -22.40 -17.62
C SER A 153 -16.31 -22.82 -17.69
N VAL A 154 -15.79 -23.09 -18.89
CA VAL A 154 -14.36 -23.38 -19.11
C VAL A 154 -13.49 -22.19 -18.75
N ALA A 155 -13.90 -20.96 -19.08
CA ALA A 155 -13.19 -19.75 -18.70
C ALA A 155 -13.13 -19.58 -17.17
N PHE A 156 -14.23 -19.87 -16.46
CA PHE A 156 -14.25 -19.82 -15.00
C PHE A 156 -13.34 -20.86 -14.33
N LEU A 157 -13.19 -22.06 -14.90
CA LEU A 157 -12.22 -23.06 -14.42
C LEU A 157 -10.80 -22.50 -14.48
N VAL A 158 -10.38 -21.95 -15.62
CA VAL A 158 -9.04 -21.39 -15.79
C VAL A 158 -8.77 -20.25 -14.80
N VAL A 159 -9.75 -19.35 -14.61
CA VAL A 159 -9.64 -18.25 -13.64
C VAL A 159 -9.56 -18.80 -12.22
N ASN A 160 -10.37 -19.80 -11.86
CA ASN A 160 -10.40 -20.33 -10.50
C ASN A 160 -9.15 -21.16 -10.16
N VAL A 161 -8.54 -21.87 -11.12
CA VAL A 161 -7.20 -22.48 -10.95
C VAL A 161 -6.16 -21.43 -10.58
N PHE A 162 -6.18 -20.26 -11.23
CA PHE A 162 -5.29 -19.16 -10.85
C PHE A 162 -5.59 -18.65 -9.43
N LEU A 163 -6.87 -18.53 -9.06
CA LEU A 163 -7.28 -18.14 -7.70
C LEU A 163 -6.84 -19.18 -6.64
N MET A 164 -6.84 -20.48 -6.96
CA MET A 164 -6.32 -21.52 -6.07
C MET A 164 -4.82 -21.36 -5.81
N ILE A 165 -4.03 -21.12 -6.87
CA ILE A 165 -2.59 -20.86 -6.74
C ILE A 165 -2.36 -19.66 -5.84
N LEU A 166 -3.12 -18.58 -6.04
CA LEU A 166 -2.99 -17.38 -5.22
C LEU A 166 -3.44 -17.61 -3.77
N ALA A 167 -4.56 -18.32 -3.55
CA ALA A 167 -5.06 -18.69 -2.23
C ALA A 167 -4.07 -19.55 -1.42
N SER A 168 -3.29 -20.39 -2.10
CA SER A 168 -2.26 -21.23 -1.46
C SER A 168 -1.16 -20.42 -0.74
N TYR A 169 -0.99 -19.13 -1.10
CA TYR A 169 -0.05 -18.21 -0.45
C TYR A 169 -0.62 -17.47 0.76
N PHE A 170 -1.93 -17.54 1.01
CA PHE A 170 -2.58 -16.78 2.09
C PHE A 170 -2.87 -17.63 3.31
N ASN A 171 -3.82 -18.57 3.21
CA ASN A 171 -4.21 -19.45 4.32
C ASN A 171 -4.92 -20.70 3.80
N LEU A 172 -4.93 -21.74 4.63
CA LEU A 172 -5.46 -23.05 4.25
C LEU A 172 -6.98 -23.02 4.02
N VAL A 173 -7.73 -22.26 4.81
CA VAL A 173 -9.20 -22.14 4.66
C VAL A 173 -9.58 -21.56 3.28
N LEU A 174 -8.86 -20.53 2.83
CA LEU A 174 -9.07 -19.92 1.52
C LEU A 174 -8.70 -20.88 0.38
N LEU A 175 -7.63 -21.65 0.56
CA LEU A 175 -7.25 -22.71 -0.39
C LEU A 175 -8.34 -23.78 -0.47
N CYS A 176 -8.85 -24.27 0.67
CA CYS A 176 -9.95 -25.24 0.69
C CYS A 176 -11.22 -24.68 0.01
N LEU A 177 -11.55 -23.41 0.25
CA LEU A 177 -12.69 -22.75 -0.40
C LEU A 177 -12.55 -22.72 -1.93
N THR A 178 -11.38 -22.31 -2.43
CA THR A 178 -11.11 -22.24 -3.87
C THR A 178 -11.10 -23.62 -4.55
N ILE A 179 -10.61 -24.66 -3.86
CA ILE A 179 -10.64 -26.06 -4.34
C ILE A 179 -12.08 -26.57 -4.45
N VAL A 180 -12.90 -26.34 -3.43
CA VAL A 180 -14.31 -26.76 -3.47
C VAL A 180 -15.07 -26.00 -4.56
N MET A 181 -14.75 -24.71 -4.75
CA MET A 181 -15.32 -23.92 -5.84
C MET A 181 -14.91 -24.45 -7.22
N GLU A 182 -13.69 -24.95 -7.40
CA GLU A 182 -13.26 -25.58 -8.66
C GLU A 182 -14.16 -26.75 -9.02
N VAL A 183 -14.44 -27.63 -8.04
CA VAL A 183 -15.34 -28.77 -8.24
C VAL A 183 -16.76 -28.32 -8.52
N LEU A 184 -17.24 -27.23 -7.91
CA LEU A 184 -18.55 -26.66 -8.21
C LEU A 184 -18.64 -26.09 -9.63
N ILE A 185 -17.57 -25.48 -10.15
CA ILE A 185 -17.51 -25.02 -11.54
C ILE A 185 -17.48 -26.23 -12.50
N ILE A 186 -16.82 -27.33 -12.12
CA ILE A 186 -16.89 -28.60 -12.89
C ILE A 186 -18.33 -29.14 -12.90
N CYS A 187 -19.04 -29.11 -11.77
CA CYS A 187 -20.47 -29.45 -11.72
C CYS A 187 -21.30 -28.55 -12.63
N PHE A 188 -21.00 -27.24 -12.67
CA PHE A 188 -21.66 -26.32 -13.58
C PHE A 188 -21.39 -26.65 -15.06
N LEU A 189 -20.15 -26.99 -15.42
CA LEU A 189 -19.80 -27.47 -16.76
C LEU A 189 -20.51 -28.78 -17.12
N LEU A 190 -20.54 -29.75 -16.20
CA LEU A 190 -21.26 -31.01 -16.43
C LEU A 190 -22.77 -30.79 -16.57
N PHE A 191 -23.32 -29.76 -15.92
CA PHE A 191 -24.71 -29.35 -16.11
C PHE A 191 -24.94 -28.80 -17.53
N THR A 192 -24.03 -27.98 -18.08
CA THR A 192 -24.19 -27.47 -19.46
C THR A 192 -24.10 -28.56 -20.52
N VAL A 193 -23.41 -29.68 -20.22
CA VAL A 193 -23.27 -30.86 -21.09
C VAL A 193 -24.25 -31.99 -20.69
N GLU A 194 -25.27 -31.69 -19.87
CA GLU A 194 -26.32 -32.63 -19.43
C GLU A 194 -25.84 -33.92 -18.76
N ASN A 195 -24.64 -33.92 -18.19
CA ASN A 195 -23.97 -35.08 -17.58
C ASN A 195 -23.67 -34.86 -16.09
N LEU A 196 -24.48 -34.06 -15.38
CA LEU A 196 -24.25 -33.72 -13.98
C LEU A 196 -24.63 -34.88 -13.03
N PRO A 197 -23.68 -35.43 -12.25
CA PRO A 197 -24.01 -36.28 -11.11
C PRO A 197 -24.61 -35.46 -9.95
N GLY A 198 -25.93 -35.47 -9.81
CA GLY A 198 -26.66 -34.73 -8.76
C GLY A 198 -26.16 -34.96 -7.31
N PRO A 199 -25.82 -36.20 -6.88
CA PRO A 199 -25.29 -36.42 -5.55
C PRO A 199 -23.95 -35.70 -5.28
N LEU A 200 -23.08 -35.58 -6.30
CA LEU A 200 -21.79 -34.88 -6.18
C LEU A 200 -22.01 -33.39 -5.92
N GLU A 201 -22.92 -32.78 -6.67
CA GLU A 201 -23.26 -31.36 -6.52
C GLU A 201 -23.74 -31.05 -5.09
N ILE A 202 -24.69 -31.83 -4.57
CA ILE A 202 -25.26 -31.63 -3.23
C ILE A 202 -24.18 -31.73 -2.14
N VAL A 203 -23.27 -32.71 -2.27
CA VAL A 203 -22.17 -32.89 -1.32
C VAL A 203 -21.22 -31.70 -1.36
N MET A 204 -20.82 -31.23 -2.55
CA MET A 204 -19.89 -30.11 -2.69
C MET A 204 -20.50 -28.79 -2.21
N LEU A 205 -21.79 -28.56 -2.44
CA LEU A 205 -22.50 -27.39 -1.92
C LEU A 205 -22.58 -27.38 -0.39
N SER A 206 -22.79 -28.56 0.20
CA SER A 206 -22.80 -28.72 1.66
C SER A 206 -21.43 -28.42 2.27
N ILE A 207 -20.36 -28.91 1.65
CA ILE A 207 -18.97 -28.63 2.05
C ILE A 207 -18.66 -27.13 1.88
N PHE A 208 -19.02 -26.53 0.75
CA PHE A 208 -18.81 -25.09 0.50
C PHE A 208 -19.49 -24.21 1.56
N SER A 209 -20.74 -24.53 1.91
CA SER A 209 -21.49 -23.84 2.97
C SER A 209 -20.81 -23.95 4.34
N ALA A 210 -20.31 -25.14 4.71
CA ALA A 210 -19.61 -25.36 5.96
C ALA A 210 -18.29 -24.56 6.04
N ILE A 211 -17.50 -24.51 4.97
CA ILE A 211 -16.26 -23.72 4.90
C ILE A 211 -16.56 -22.22 5.01
N CYS A 212 -17.60 -21.74 4.31
CA CYS A 212 -18.03 -20.33 4.40
C CYS A 212 -18.46 -19.96 5.82
N LEU A 213 -19.24 -20.82 6.49
CA LEU A 213 -19.68 -20.59 7.87
C LEU A 213 -18.48 -20.56 8.84
N TYR A 214 -17.53 -21.49 8.68
CA TYR A 214 -16.30 -21.50 9.46
C TYR A 214 -15.46 -20.22 9.23
N GLY A 215 -15.23 -19.85 7.97
CA GLY A 215 -14.46 -18.65 7.62
C GLY A 215 -15.10 -17.36 8.15
N ALA A 216 -16.42 -17.23 8.06
CA ALA A 216 -17.16 -16.08 8.57
C ALA A 216 -17.09 -15.98 10.10
N THR A 217 -17.31 -17.09 10.81
CA THR A 217 -17.22 -17.14 12.28
C THR A 217 -15.81 -16.90 12.78
N ALA A 218 -14.79 -17.46 12.12
CA ALA A 218 -13.38 -17.22 12.41
C ALA A 218 -12.99 -15.76 12.22
N SER A 219 -13.38 -15.16 11.08
CA SER A 219 -13.11 -13.75 10.79
C SER A 219 -13.80 -12.81 11.78
N LEU A 220 -15.05 -13.11 12.16
CA LEU A 220 -15.81 -12.31 13.11
C LEU A 220 -15.21 -12.38 14.52
N ALA A 221 -14.88 -13.59 15.00
CA ALA A 221 -14.28 -13.79 16.31
C ALA A 221 -12.91 -13.11 16.41
N ASN A 222 -12.04 -13.29 15.41
CA ASN A 222 -10.70 -12.69 15.42
C ASN A 222 -10.76 -11.15 15.36
N CYS A 223 -11.76 -10.59 14.67
CA CYS A 223 -12.01 -9.15 14.63
C CYS A 223 -12.50 -8.60 15.97
N ILE A 224 -13.50 -9.24 16.59
CA ILE A 224 -14.09 -8.80 17.87
C ILE A 224 -13.06 -8.82 19.01
N PHE A 225 -12.22 -9.85 19.07
CA PHE A 225 -11.30 -10.06 20.19
C PHE A 225 -9.86 -9.59 19.93
N GLY A 226 -9.56 -9.09 18.71
CA GLY A 226 -8.24 -8.57 18.35
C GLY A 226 -7.10 -9.58 18.48
N LYS A 227 -7.41 -10.88 18.47
CA LYS A 227 -6.48 -12.01 18.62
C LYS A 227 -6.92 -13.15 17.70
N ASP A 228 -5.97 -13.94 17.21
CA ASP A 228 -6.24 -15.13 16.39
C ASP A 228 -6.77 -16.28 17.27
N LEU A 229 -8.02 -16.19 17.70
CA LEU A 229 -8.72 -17.20 18.49
C LEU A 229 -9.06 -18.45 17.68
N ILE A 230 -9.53 -18.25 16.44
CA ILE A 230 -9.90 -19.32 15.53
C ILE A 230 -8.86 -19.40 14.41
N MET A 231 -8.22 -20.57 14.29
CA MET A 231 -7.10 -20.78 13.39
C MET A 231 -7.58 -20.88 11.94
N MET A 232 -7.07 -20.03 11.05
CA MET A 232 -7.33 -20.08 9.60
C MET A 232 -6.35 -21.00 8.84
N GLY A 233 -5.39 -21.59 9.57
CA GLY A 233 -4.34 -22.46 9.04
C GLY A 233 -3.22 -21.70 8.32
N PRO A 234 -1.99 -22.25 8.29
CA PRO A 234 -0.86 -21.63 7.60
C PRO A 234 -1.05 -21.67 6.07
N PRO A 235 -0.38 -20.79 5.31
CA PRO A 235 -0.31 -20.90 3.85
C PRO A 235 0.40 -22.19 3.43
N LEU A 236 -0.07 -22.82 2.35
CA LEU A 236 0.49 -24.07 1.84
C LEU A 236 1.78 -23.82 1.04
N LEU A 237 1.76 -22.81 0.17
CA LEU A 237 2.95 -22.30 -0.48
C LEU A 237 3.43 -21.09 0.31
N LYS A 238 4.61 -21.19 0.91
CA LYS A 238 5.28 -19.99 1.37
C LYS A 238 5.67 -19.22 0.12
N ALA A 239 5.18 -17.98 -0.02
CA ALA A 239 5.71 -17.06 -1.01
C ALA A 239 7.22 -17.09 -0.83
N GLY A 240 7.97 -17.11 -1.94
CA GLY A 240 9.40 -16.87 -1.92
C GLY A 240 9.68 -15.44 -1.48
N MET A 241 9.25 -15.04 -0.28
CA MET A 241 10.14 -14.30 0.59
C MET A 241 11.35 -15.20 0.74
N SER A 242 12.42 -14.78 0.08
CA SER A 242 13.78 -15.24 0.26
C SER A 242 13.92 -16.04 1.57
N LYS A 243 13.96 -17.36 1.45
CA LYS A 243 14.57 -18.24 2.44
C LYS A 243 16.05 -17.85 2.46
N LYS A 244 16.36 -16.75 3.13
CA LYS A 244 17.69 -16.42 3.62
C LYS A 244 17.61 -16.23 5.13
N ASP A 245 16.88 -17.13 5.78
CA ASP A 245 16.87 -17.35 7.22
C ASP A 245 17.16 -18.84 7.44
N THR A 246 18.43 -19.20 7.25
CA THR A 246 19.21 -20.20 8.00
C THR A 246 20.54 -20.38 7.27
N GLU A 247 21.53 -19.56 7.62
CA GLU A 247 22.88 -20.02 8.05
C GLU A 247 23.89 -18.88 8.28
N ASP A 248 23.59 -17.65 7.86
CA ASP A 248 24.37 -16.48 8.28
C ASP A 248 23.63 -15.71 9.39
N PRO A 249 24.27 -15.38 10.52
CA PRO A 249 23.69 -14.46 11.48
C PRO A 249 23.38 -13.12 10.78
N PRO A 250 22.33 -12.39 11.21
CA PRO A 250 22.02 -11.09 10.63
C PRO A 250 23.28 -10.21 10.65
N PRO A 251 23.48 -9.37 9.62
CA PRO A 251 24.73 -8.61 9.47
C PRO A 251 24.97 -7.63 10.64
N CYS A 252 23.93 -7.35 11.43
CA CYS A 252 23.95 -6.48 12.59
C CYS A 252 22.96 -6.98 13.66
N VAL A 253 23.02 -6.38 14.84
CA VAL A 253 22.15 -6.72 15.97
C VAL A 253 20.72 -6.17 15.73
N CYS A 254 19.72 -7.05 15.68
CA CYS A 254 18.34 -6.69 15.29
C CYS A 254 17.30 -6.96 16.40
N PRO A 255 17.32 -6.22 17.53
CA PRO A 255 16.37 -6.43 18.62
C PRO A 255 14.98 -5.85 18.29
N ARG A 256 13.96 -6.36 18.98
CA ARG A 256 12.57 -5.85 18.86
C ARG A 256 12.34 -4.63 19.75
N SER A 257 11.66 -3.62 19.22
CA SER A 257 11.31 -2.36 19.91
C SER A 257 10.38 -2.51 21.11
N TYR A 258 9.46 -3.47 21.11
CA TYR A 258 8.51 -3.63 22.21
C TYR A 258 9.13 -4.23 23.49
N ARG A 259 10.43 -4.58 23.47
CA ARG A 259 11.16 -5.11 24.62
C ARG A 259 12.13 -4.06 25.17
N THR A 260 12.07 -3.82 26.48
CA THR A 260 13.02 -2.93 27.17
C THR A 260 14.47 -3.37 26.96
N SER A 261 14.75 -4.68 26.91
CA SER A 261 16.10 -5.18 26.61
C SER A 261 16.56 -4.77 25.22
N GLY A 262 15.67 -4.78 24.23
CA GLY A 262 15.99 -4.36 22.86
C GLY A 262 16.31 -2.88 22.75
N LEU A 263 15.53 -2.04 23.43
CA LEU A 263 15.81 -0.60 23.56
C LEU A 263 17.17 -0.35 24.20
N ARG A 264 17.47 -1.03 25.32
CA ARG A 264 18.75 -0.89 26.02
C ARG A 264 19.92 -1.32 25.15
N THR A 265 19.81 -2.44 24.43
CA THR A 265 20.86 -2.89 23.49
C THR A 265 21.20 -1.81 22.47
N ILE A 266 20.21 -1.18 21.84
CA ILE A 266 20.45 -0.11 20.86
C ILE A 266 20.96 1.17 21.53
N ALA A 267 20.44 1.52 22.72
CA ALA A 267 20.94 2.66 23.48
C ALA A 267 22.41 2.51 23.86
N ASP A 268 22.83 1.31 24.29
CA ASP A 268 24.21 0.99 24.65
C ASP A 268 25.12 1.08 23.43
N LEU A 269 24.69 0.57 22.27
CA LEU A 269 25.42 0.72 21.01
C LEU A 269 25.60 2.20 20.62
N LEU A 270 24.53 2.99 20.66
CA LEU A 270 24.60 4.44 20.37
C LEU A 270 25.51 5.19 21.35
N ASN A 271 25.44 4.84 22.65
CA ASN A 271 26.31 5.39 23.68
C ASN A 271 27.77 4.93 23.56
N ALA A 272 28.04 3.86 22.83
CA ALA A 272 29.38 3.38 22.50
C ALA A 272 29.93 3.94 21.16
N GLY A 273 29.22 4.87 20.50
CA GLY A 273 29.66 5.48 19.24
C GLY A 273 29.35 4.65 17.99
N ALA A 274 28.37 3.76 18.06
CA ALA A 274 27.86 3.02 16.92
C ALA A 274 26.81 3.82 16.12
N VAL A 275 26.55 3.38 14.88
CA VAL A 275 25.46 3.89 14.03
C VAL A 275 24.37 2.83 13.95
N CYS A 276 23.17 3.19 14.38
CA CYS A 276 22.04 2.27 14.40
C CYS A 276 20.90 2.71 13.47
N GLY A 277 20.22 1.75 12.86
CA GLY A 277 18.91 1.97 12.25
C GLY A 277 17.84 2.09 13.33
N VAL A 278 17.06 3.17 13.31
CA VAL A 278 16.03 3.45 14.32
C VAL A 278 14.69 3.78 13.67
N PRO A 279 13.57 3.35 14.26
CA PRO A 279 12.23 3.68 13.77
C PRO A 279 11.90 5.13 14.08
N THR A 280 11.07 5.75 13.23
CA THR A 280 10.43 7.02 13.51
C THR A 280 8.96 6.96 13.08
N ASP A 281 8.19 7.96 13.50
CA ASP A 281 6.83 8.24 13.05
C ASP A 281 6.75 8.57 11.54
N THR A 282 7.88 8.82 10.88
CA THR A 282 7.92 9.13 9.44
C THR A 282 8.55 8.01 8.62
N VAL A 283 9.86 8.01 8.46
CA VAL A 283 10.61 6.96 7.76
C VAL A 283 11.69 6.45 8.71
N TYR A 284 12.18 5.22 8.50
CA TYR A 284 13.32 4.74 9.27
C TYR A 284 14.52 5.66 9.07
N ALA A 285 15.33 5.77 10.12
CA ALA A 285 16.44 6.69 10.17
C ALA A 285 17.74 6.00 10.61
N LEU A 286 18.88 6.54 10.19
CA LEU A 286 20.17 6.25 10.83
C LEU A 286 20.37 7.25 11.95
N GLY A 287 20.67 6.74 13.13
CA GLY A 287 20.98 7.51 14.32
C GLY A 287 22.39 7.27 14.81
N ALA A 288 23.02 8.34 15.27
CA ALA A 288 24.26 8.32 16.06
C ALA A 288 24.09 9.25 17.26
N SER A 289 24.74 8.92 18.38
CA SER A 289 24.77 9.82 19.53
C SER A 289 25.57 11.08 19.21
N CYS A 290 25.02 12.25 19.51
CA CYS A 290 25.74 13.51 19.33
C CYS A 290 27.02 13.61 20.17
N LYS A 291 27.18 12.76 21.21
CA LYS A 291 28.38 12.72 22.06
C LYS A 291 29.63 12.22 21.31
N HIS A 292 29.44 11.56 20.16
CA HIS A 292 30.48 10.84 19.40
C HIS A 292 30.60 11.40 17.98
N PRO A 293 31.45 12.41 17.74
CA PRO A 293 31.63 13.04 16.43
C PRO A 293 32.00 12.05 15.31
N GLU A 294 32.77 11.03 15.64
CA GLU A 294 33.18 9.95 14.74
C GLU A 294 31.99 9.10 14.27
N ALA A 295 30.98 8.89 15.13
CA ALA A 295 29.76 8.19 14.75
C ALA A 295 28.94 9.01 13.73
N ILE A 296 28.96 10.34 13.86
CA ILE A 296 28.33 11.25 12.91
C ILE A 296 29.08 11.23 11.56
N GLU A 297 30.42 11.18 11.57
CA GLU A 297 31.20 10.97 10.33
C GLU A 297 30.89 9.63 9.67
N LYS A 298 30.76 8.55 10.46
CA LYS A 298 30.35 7.25 9.94
C LYS A 298 29.00 7.34 9.21
N ILE A 299 28.02 8.11 9.71
CA ILE A 299 26.76 8.33 8.97
C ILE A 299 27.01 8.90 7.57
N TYR A 300 27.90 9.90 7.45
CA TYR A 300 28.25 10.46 6.14
C TYR A 300 28.90 9.41 5.22
N GLN A 301 29.81 8.60 5.75
CA GLN A 301 30.51 7.54 5.01
C GLN A 301 29.56 6.42 4.56
N ILE A 302 28.68 5.95 5.46
CA ILE A 302 27.72 4.87 5.19
C ILE A 302 26.82 5.23 4.02
N LYS A 303 26.35 6.48 3.98
CA LYS A 303 25.41 6.98 2.99
C LYS A 303 26.07 7.54 1.73
N ASP A 304 27.39 7.67 1.69
CA ASP A 304 28.08 8.48 0.69
C ASP A 304 27.41 9.87 0.54
N ARG A 305 27.17 10.50 1.69
CA ARG A 305 26.39 11.74 1.78
C ARG A 305 27.35 12.92 1.59
N PRO A 306 27.05 13.87 0.69
CA PRO A 306 27.83 15.10 0.59
C PRO A 306 27.72 15.89 1.90
N GLN A 307 28.84 16.46 2.36
CA GLN A 307 28.89 17.25 3.59
C GLN A 307 27.96 18.47 3.55
N GLU A 308 27.63 18.96 2.35
CA GLU A 308 26.67 20.06 2.13
C GLU A 308 25.24 19.72 2.56
N LYS A 309 24.89 18.44 2.72
CA LYS A 309 23.59 18.01 3.23
C LYS A 309 23.68 17.82 4.75
N PRO A 310 23.26 18.78 5.57
CA PRO A 310 23.50 18.72 7.01
C PRO A 310 22.73 17.58 7.67
N ILE A 311 23.26 17.07 8.78
CA ILE A 311 22.56 16.14 9.67
C ILE A 311 21.70 16.94 10.65
N CYS A 312 20.46 16.51 10.86
CA CYS A 312 19.55 17.12 11.82
C CYS A 312 19.67 16.43 13.19
N ILE A 313 19.08 17.01 14.22
CA ILE A 313 19.02 16.38 15.55
C ILE A 313 17.58 16.14 15.98
N PHE A 314 17.35 14.99 16.61
CA PHE A 314 16.10 14.70 17.30
C PHE A 314 16.30 14.86 18.82
N ILE A 315 15.29 15.40 19.47
CA ILE A 315 15.22 15.56 20.93
C ILE A 315 13.93 14.90 21.46
N SER A 316 13.88 14.57 22.75
CA SER A 316 12.76 13.79 23.29
C SER A 316 11.53 14.63 23.58
N ASN A 317 11.70 15.90 23.97
CA ASN A 317 10.60 16.81 24.27
C ASN A 317 11.05 18.29 24.25
N LEU A 318 10.07 19.20 24.29
CA LEU A 318 10.33 20.64 24.34
C LEU A 318 10.84 21.13 25.69
N ASP A 319 10.62 20.41 26.80
CA ASP A 319 11.12 20.82 28.11
C ASP A 319 12.65 20.72 28.19
N GLN A 320 13.24 19.69 27.56
CA GLN A 320 14.69 19.57 27.36
C GLN A 320 15.24 20.78 26.58
N LEU A 321 14.50 21.23 25.55
CA LEU A 321 14.88 22.41 24.77
C LEU A 321 14.78 23.68 25.61
N ARG A 322 13.72 23.83 26.43
CA ARG A 322 13.55 24.98 27.35
C ARG A 322 14.68 25.05 28.37
N ALA A 323 15.10 23.91 28.92
CA ALA A 323 16.22 23.83 29.87
C ALA A 323 17.55 24.27 29.26
N ALA A 324 17.76 24.04 27.95
CA ALA A 324 18.94 24.52 27.23
C ALA A 324 18.94 26.05 27.02
N SER A 325 17.78 26.70 27.20
CA SER A 325 17.57 28.15 27.08
C SER A 325 18.11 28.75 25.77
N PRO A 326 17.64 28.27 24.60
CA PRO A 326 17.98 28.90 23.33
C PRO A 326 17.38 30.32 23.25
N PRO A 327 18.05 31.26 22.56
CA PRO A 327 17.55 32.63 22.37
C PRO A 327 16.48 32.66 21.27
N PHE A 328 15.41 31.87 21.43
CA PHE A 328 14.27 31.82 20.51
C PHE A 328 13.22 32.86 20.88
N SER A 329 12.59 33.45 19.87
CA SER A 329 11.50 34.39 20.08
C SER A 329 10.25 33.71 20.65
N PRO A 330 9.35 34.46 21.31
CA PRO A 330 8.08 33.92 21.77
C PRO A 330 7.26 33.27 20.65
N LEU A 331 7.28 33.87 19.45
CA LEU A 331 6.59 33.34 18.28
C LEU A 331 7.13 31.97 17.86
N LEU A 332 8.47 31.78 17.90
CA LEU A 332 9.09 30.50 17.60
C LEU A 332 8.72 29.42 18.63
N TRP A 333 8.72 29.77 19.93
CA TRP A 333 8.30 28.85 20.99
C TRP A 333 6.86 28.41 20.83
N GLU A 334 5.95 29.35 20.54
CA GLU A 334 4.53 29.06 20.33
C GLU A 334 4.33 28.18 19.08
N PHE A 335 5.04 28.48 17.98
CA PHE A 335 5.01 27.67 16.78
C PHE A 335 5.50 26.24 17.06
N MET A 336 6.65 26.09 17.74
CA MET A 336 7.19 24.80 18.15
C MET A 336 6.21 24.01 19.04
N GLY A 337 5.54 24.67 19.98
CA GLY A 337 4.52 24.05 20.85
C GLY A 337 3.29 23.53 20.10
N ASN A 338 3.01 24.08 18.92
CA ASN A 338 1.88 23.65 18.07
C ASN A 338 2.25 22.57 17.05
N VAL A 339 3.55 22.33 16.81
CA VAL A 339 4.03 21.35 15.81
C VAL A 339 4.73 20.15 16.41
N TYR A 340 5.13 20.22 17.69
CA TYR A 340 5.79 19.13 18.40
C TYR A 340 4.94 18.50 19.50
N PRO A 341 5.00 17.15 19.66
CA PRO A 341 5.68 16.17 18.79
C PRO A 341 5.01 16.04 17.42
N GLY A 342 5.77 15.64 16.37
CA GLY A 342 5.18 15.37 15.06
C GLY A 342 6.10 15.39 13.84
N GLY A 343 5.46 15.44 12.66
CA GLY A 343 6.06 15.35 11.32
C GLY A 343 6.75 16.60 10.78
N ILE A 344 7.04 17.62 11.60
CA ILE A 344 7.63 18.89 11.15
C ILE A 344 9.03 19.05 11.75
N GLY A 345 10.04 19.37 10.96
CA GLY A 345 11.36 19.78 11.46
C GLY A 345 11.58 21.28 11.31
N CYS A 346 11.97 21.95 12.39
CA CYS A 346 12.24 23.38 12.42
C CYS A 346 13.75 23.64 12.30
N ILE A 347 14.15 24.40 11.28
CA ILE A 347 15.50 24.94 11.15
C ILE A 347 15.58 26.25 11.92
N VAL A 348 16.49 26.29 12.88
CA VAL A 348 16.68 27.39 13.83
C VAL A 348 18.14 27.78 13.91
N LYS A 349 18.41 28.94 14.53
CA LYS A 349 19.77 29.46 14.66
C LYS A 349 20.59 28.56 15.57
N LYS A 350 21.71 28.08 15.04
CA LYS A 350 22.69 27.29 15.78
C LYS A 350 23.39 28.19 16.81
N GLY A 351 23.67 27.65 17.98
CA GLY A 351 24.38 28.38 19.02
C GLY A 351 24.78 27.51 20.21
N GLU A 352 25.53 28.09 21.13
CA GLU A 352 26.14 27.43 22.30
C GLU A 352 25.13 26.69 23.20
N TRP A 353 23.86 27.08 23.15
CA TRP A 353 22.77 26.38 23.84
C TRP A 353 22.66 24.89 23.45
N LEU A 354 23.11 24.49 22.25
CA LEU A 354 23.18 23.07 21.86
C LEU A 354 24.12 22.25 22.76
N LYS A 355 25.18 22.87 23.30
CA LYS A 355 26.07 22.19 24.25
C LYS A 355 25.32 21.88 25.55
N LYS A 356 24.47 22.80 26.02
CA LYS A 356 23.57 22.60 27.18
C LYS A 356 22.49 21.56 26.91
N LEU A 357 22.02 21.46 25.67
CA LEU A 357 21.05 20.44 25.23
C LEU A 357 21.64 19.01 25.27
N GLY A 358 22.97 18.87 25.33
CA GLY A 358 23.66 17.59 25.35
C GLY A 358 24.22 17.15 24.00
N VAL A 359 24.33 18.06 23.03
CA VAL A 359 25.00 17.77 21.73
C VAL A 359 26.51 17.58 21.92
N GLY A 360 27.12 18.24 22.91
CA GLY A 360 28.52 17.98 23.29
C GLY A 360 29.51 18.14 22.13
N ALA A 361 30.41 17.16 21.98
CA ALA A 361 31.47 17.16 20.99
C ALA A 361 30.96 17.13 19.53
N GLY A 362 29.75 16.62 19.28
CA GLY A 362 29.15 16.59 17.94
C GLY A 362 28.69 17.94 17.41
N TYR A 363 28.86 19.03 18.18
CA TYR A 363 28.39 20.38 17.82
C TYR A 363 28.79 20.79 16.41
N ASP A 364 30.06 20.59 16.01
CA ASP A 364 30.55 20.99 14.68
C ASP A 364 30.14 20.04 13.54
N ARG A 365 29.52 18.91 13.87
CA ARG A 365 29.16 17.84 12.92
C ARG A 365 27.67 17.73 12.63
N VAL A 366 26.86 18.55 13.31
CA VAL A 366 25.41 18.65 13.08
C VAL A 366 25.03 20.04 12.57
N GLY A 367 24.01 20.08 11.71
CA GLY A 367 23.56 21.33 11.08
C GLY A 367 24.62 21.97 10.18
N THR A 368 24.39 23.22 9.83
CA THR A 368 25.38 24.07 9.14
C THR A 368 26.21 24.84 10.17
N LYS A 369 27.01 25.80 9.71
CA LYS A 369 27.69 26.75 10.59
C LYS A 369 26.71 27.61 11.39
N ASP A 370 25.59 28.00 10.78
CA ASP A 370 24.68 29.02 11.33
C ASP A 370 23.31 28.48 11.74
N SER A 371 22.94 27.28 11.28
CA SER A 371 21.60 26.72 11.46
C SER A 371 21.61 25.23 11.81
N ILE A 372 20.57 24.79 12.50
CA ILE A 372 20.35 23.39 12.86
C ILE A 372 18.87 23.04 12.69
N MET A 373 18.57 21.88 12.10
CA MET A 373 17.21 21.34 12.07
C MET A 373 16.97 20.49 13.32
N ILE A 374 15.89 20.77 14.03
CA ILE A 374 15.48 20.06 15.24
C ILE A 374 14.11 19.46 15.00
N ARG A 375 13.85 18.31 15.62
CA ARG A 375 12.54 17.67 15.63
C ARG A 375 12.29 16.88 16.91
N VAL A 376 11.07 16.93 17.41
CA VAL A 376 10.54 15.98 18.40
C VAL A 376 9.66 14.98 17.63
N PRO A 377 10.12 13.73 17.40
CA PRO A 377 9.33 12.74 16.67
C PRO A 377 8.15 12.25 17.50
N ASP A 378 7.00 11.98 16.86
CA ASP A 378 5.83 11.41 17.53
C ASP A 378 5.90 9.87 17.55
N GLN A 379 6.99 9.34 18.13
CA GLN A 379 7.21 7.89 18.24
C GLN A 379 7.79 7.56 19.60
N THR A 380 7.02 6.84 20.43
CA THR A 380 7.36 6.49 21.83
C THR A 380 8.72 5.82 21.95
N VAL A 381 9.00 4.85 21.07
CA VAL A 381 10.27 4.11 21.06
C VAL A 381 11.47 5.04 20.79
N MET A 382 11.32 5.97 19.86
CA MET A 382 12.39 6.91 19.50
C MET A 382 12.62 7.94 20.62
N VAL A 383 11.56 8.45 21.22
CA VAL A 383 11.64 9.38 22.36
C VAL A 383 12.37 8.75 23.55
N HIS A 384 12.00 7.52 23.92
CA HIS A 384 12.70 6.79 24.98
C HIS A 384 14.16 6.50 24.65
N LEU A 385 14.46 6.23 23.38
CA LEU A 385 15.85 6.04 22.95
C LEU A 385 16.66 7.32 23.17
N ILE A 386 16.12 8.47 22.76
CA ILE A 386 16.73 9.79 22.96
C ILE A 386 16.88 10.10 24.47
N ASP A 387 15.92 9.76 25.31
CA ASP A 387 16.05 9.96 26.77
C ASP A 387 17.23 9.18 27.37
N MET A 388 17.51 7.98 26.86
CA MET A 388 18.64 7.15 27.31
C MET A 388 19.99 7.60 26.75
N THR A 389 20.02 8.17 25.54
CA THR A 389 21.27 8.50 24.84
C THR A 389 21.64 9.98 24.90
N GLY A 390 20.66 10.86 25.12
CA GLY A 390 20.71 12.28 24.77
C GLY A 390 20.33 12.51 23.29
N PRO A 391 20.41 13.77 22.80
CA PRO A 391 20.06 14.12 21.43
C PRO A 391 20.77 13.23 20.41
N LEU A 392 20.01 12.77 19.41
CA LEU A 392 20.52 11.91 18.35
C LEU A 392 20.70 12.71 17.06
N ALA A 393 21.84 12.52 16.42
CA ALA A 393 22.11 12.99 15.07
C ALA A 393 21.45 12.04 14.07
N ILE A 394 20.55 12.56 13.23
CA ILE A 394 19.58 11.75 12.47
C ILE A 394 19.59 12.09 10.97
N THR A 395 19.46 11.05 10.14
CA THR A 395 19.16 11.15 8.70
C THR A 395 18.34 9.93 8.27
N SER A 396 17.66 9.98 7.12
CA SER A 396 16.88 8.84 6.62
C SER A 396 17.73 7.58 6.40
N ALA A 397 17.18 6.38 6.61
CA ALA A 397 17.88 5.09 6.50
C ALA A 397 17.84 4.51 5.08
N ASN A 398 18.32 5.28 4.12
CA ASN A 398 18.45 4.91 2.71
C ASN A 398 19.85 5.26 2.19
N PRO A 399 20.37 4.51 1.21
CA PRO A 399 21.47 5.00 0.38
C PRO A 399 21.14 6.37 -0.23
N SER A 400 22.13 7.25 -0.39
CA SER A 400 21.91 8.60 -0.88
C SER A 400 21.29 8.58 -2.29
N GLY A 401 20.13 9.23 -2.45
CA GLY A 401 19.40 9.30 -3.73
C GLY A 401 18.37 8.19 -3.96
N GLU A 402 18.31 7.18 -3.10
CA GLU A 402 17.32 6.10 -3.19
C GLU A 402 16.02 6.40 -2.43
N ALA A 403 14.99 5.58 -2.65
CA ALA A 403 13.74 5.65 -1.91
C ALA A 403 13.94 5.42 -0.41
N ASP A 404 13.20 6.16 0.41
CA ASP A 404 13.25 6.05 1.87
C ASP A 404 12.83 4.64 2.35
N SER A 405 13.42 4.22 3.48
CA SER A 405 13.08 2.94 4.12
C SER A 405 11.90 3.14 5.07
N THR A 406 10.84 2.36 4.90
CA THR A 406 9.62 2.40 5.73
C THR A 406 9.46 1.16 6.60
N HIS A 407 10.38 0.19 6.52
CA HIS A 407 10.39 -1.02 7.34
C HIS A 407 11.82 -1.40 7.73
N HIS A 408 12.01 -1.99 8.91
CA HIS A 408 13.34 -2.43 9.39
C HIS A 408 14.04 -3.38 8.41
N ASP A 409 13.31 -4.29 7.77
CA ASP A 409 13.87 -5.20 6.76
C ASP A 409 14.49 -4.47 5.56
N MET A 410 13.95 -3.30 5.19
CA MET A 410 14.55 -2.46 4.14
C MET A 410 15.89 -1.90 4.58
N VAL A 411 15.99 -1.49 5.86
CA VAL A 411 17.25 -1.00 6.44
C VAL A 411 18.28 -2.14 6.52
N ILE A 412 17.88 -3.31 7.02
CA ILE A 412 18.76 -4.47 7.17
C ILE A 412 19.29 -4.93 5.81
N SER A 413 18.40 -5.07 4.81
CA SER A 413 18.79 -5.52 3.47
C SER A 413 19.71 -4.54 2.73
N ARG A 414 19.50 -3.23 2.89
CA ARG A 414 20.26 -2.21 2.16
C ARG A 414 21.53 -1.75 2.89
N LEU A 415 21.46 -1.61 4.21
CA LEU A 415 22.50 -0.96 5.02
C LEU A 415 23.01 -1.85 6.16
N GLY A 416 22.39 -2.99 6.46
CA GLY A 416 22.71 -3.79 7.65
C GLY A 416 24.17 -4.23 7.76
N HIS A 417 24.89 -4.39 6.66
CA HIS A 417 26.32 -4.73 6.65
C HIS A 417 27.25 -3.57 7.06
N LYS A 418 26.73 -2.34 7.16
CA LYS A 418 27.46 -1.13 7.56
C LYS A 418 27.00 -0.58 8.92
N LEU A 419 26.06 -1.25 9.57
CA LEU A 419 25.45 -0.80 10.83
C LEU A 419 25.77 -1.80 11.93
N GLU A 420 25.91 -1.32 13.15
CA GLU A 420 26.10 -2.20 14.30
C GLU A 420 24.76 -2.76 14.82
N GLY A 421 23.65 -2.06 14.59
CA GLY A 421 22.32 -2.57 14.94
C GLY A 421 21.15 -1.87 14.26
N VAL A 422 19.99 -2.52 14.25
CA VAL A 422 18.71 -1.99 13.76
C VAL A 422 17.62 -2.31 14.76
N LEU A 423 16.93 -1.29 15.30
CA LEU A 423 15.79 -1.49 16.17
C LEU A 423 14.55 -1.83 15.34
N CYS A 424 14.06 -3.07 15.46
CA CYS A 424 12.98 -3.60 14.64
C CYS A 424 11.60 -3.25 15.23
N ASP A 425 10.85 -2.38 14.56
CA ASP A 425 9.55 -1.83 15.02
C ASP A 425 8.43 -1.96 13.96
N GLY A 426 8.61 -2.80 12.95
CA GLY A 426 7.61 -2.96 11.87
C GLY A 426 7.63 -1.82 10.86
N GLU A 427 6.46 -1.48 10.33
CA GLU A 427 6.25 -0.39 9.36
C GLU A 427 6.26 0.98 10.05
N SER A 428 6.76 2.00 9.36
CA SER A 428 6.62 3.39 9.79
C SER A 428 5.17 3.89 9.62
N ASN A 429 4.76 4.86 10.45
CA ASN A 429 3.39 5.40 10.40
C ASN A 429 3.11 6.16 9.10
N GLU A 430 4.12 6.89 8.60
CA GLU A 430 4.08 7.56 7.30
C GLU A 430 5.00 6.86 6.29
N VAL A 431 4.84 7.22 5.01
CA VAL A 431 5.71 6.72 3.93
C VAL A 431 6.63 7.80 3.35
N VAL A 432 6.47 9.04 3.82
CA VAL A 432 7.21 10.22 3.38
C VAL A 432 7.90 10.85 4.59
N ALA A 433 9.12 11.36 4.37
CA ALA A 433 9.88 12.07 5.40
C ALA A 433 9.16 13.33 5.91
N SER A 434 9.64 13.89 7.02
CA SER A 434 9.07 15.08 7.65
C SER A 434 9.12 16.33 6.78
N THR A 435 8.15 17.22 6.97
CA THR A 435 8.16 18.57 6.38
C THR A 435 9.25 19.41 7.05
N VAL A 436 10.02 20.18 6.27
CA VAL A 436 11.15 20.97 6.77
C VAL A 436 10.84 22.45 6.61
N VAL A 437 10.82 23.15 7.75
CA VAL A 437 10.45 24.56 7.86
C VAL A 437 11.65 25.36 8.32
N ASN A 438 11.99 26.41 7.58
CA ASN A 438 12.99 27.37 7.98
C ASN A 438 12.36 28.47 8.85
N CYS A 439 12.80 28.52 10.11
CA CYS A 439 12.31 29.43 11.15
C CYS A 439 13.37 30.48 11.55
N MET A 440 14.48 30.60 10.81
CA MET A 440 15.59 31.50 11.15
C MET A 440 15.19 32.98 11.26
N LYS A 441 14.18 33.40 10.50
CA LYS A 441 13.69 34.78 10.40
C LYS A 441 12.18 34.87 10.64
N ILE A 442 11.68 34.05 11.57
CA ILE A 442 10.25 33.90 11.81
C ILE A 442 9.55 35.22 12.19
N ASP A 443 10.24 36.10 12.93
CA ASP A 443 9.70 37.40 13.36
C ASP A 443 9.77 38.49 12.27
N GLU A 444 10.68 38.36 11.29
CA GLU A 444 10.89 39.38 10.24
C GLU A 444 10.13 39.03 8.96
N SER A 445 10.39 37.84 8.40
CA SER A 445 9.89 37.40 7.09
C SER A 445 8.95 36.20 7.18
N GLY A 446 8.61 35.76 8.39
CA GLY A 446 7.85 34.53 8.62
C GLY A 446 8.65 33.26 8.36
N ILE A 447 7.94 32.16 8.11
CA ILE A 447 8.53 30.86 7.81
C ILE A 447 8.66 30.62 6.30
N SER A 448 9.65 29.81 5.90
CA SER A 448 9.73 29.27 4.53
C SER A 448 9.83 27.75 4.54
N ILE A 449 9.26 27.09 3.55
CA ILE A 449 9.29 25.62 3.45
C ILE A 449 10.45 25.21 2.55
N LEU A 450 11.38 24.42 3.08
CA LEU A 450 12.49 23.86 2.29
C LEU A 450 12.13 22.54 1.64
N ARG A 451 11.25 21.77 2.30
CA ARG A 451 10.76 20.48 1.80
C ARG A 451 9.37 20.23 2.33
N GLU A 452 8.42 19.97 1.45
CA GLU A 452 7.14 19.38 1.80
C GLU A 452 7.30 17.88 2.06
N GLY A 453 6.77 17.40 3.17
CA GLY A 453 6.84 16.01 3.62
C GLY A 453 5.47 15.47 4.00
N CYS A 454 5.41 14.63 5.03
CA CYS A 454 4.14 14.05 5.51
C CYS A 454 3.11 15.10 5.99
N VAL A 455 3.54 16.32 6.35
CA VAL A 455 2.62 17.41 6.73
C VAL A 455 2.50 18.41 5.57
N PRO A 456 1.32 18.54 4.94
CA PRO A 456 1.14 19.44 3.80
C PRO A 456 1.46 20.90 4.14
N VAL A 457 2.02 21.64 3.17
CA VAL A 457 2.40 23.06 3.32
C VAL A 457 1.24 23.90 3.83
N ALA A 458 0.04 23.68 3.29
CA ALA A 458 -1.17 24.40 3.69
C ALA A 458 -1.46 24.28 5.19
N LYS A 459 -1.26 23.09 5.78
CA LYS A 459 -1.46 22.85 7.20
C LYS A 459 -0.39 23.55 8.05
N VAL A 460 0.87 23.54 7.61
CA VAL A 460 1.96 24.25 8.29
C VAL A 460 1.68 25.76 8.30
N MET A 461 1.30 26.33 7.16
CA MET A 461 0.97 27.76 7.05
C MET A 461 -0.26 28.12 7.89
N GLN A 462 -1.28 27.26 7.92
CA GLN A 462 -2.44 27.47 8.79
C GLN A 462 -2.06 27.53 10.28
N ILE A 463 -1.18 26.63 10.73
CA ILE A 463 -0.68 26.65 12.12
C ILE A 463 0.10 27.94 12.38
N PHE A 464 0.99 28.33 11.46
CA PHE A 464 1.79 29.53 11.59
C PHE A 464 0.93 30.81 11.68
N GLU A 465 -0.03 30.98 10.77
CA GLU A 465 -0.92 32.16 10.78
C GLU A 465 -1.79 32.20 12.04
N ARG A 466 -2.29 31.04 12.51
CA ARG A 466 -3.04 30.97 13.77
C ARG A 466 -2.19 31.44 14.96
N VAL A 467 -0.96 30.94 15.04
CA VAL A 467 -0.02 31.27 16.11
C VAL A 467 0.39 32.74 16.04
N LYS A 468 0.70 33.24 14.85
CA LYS A 468 1.05 34.65 14.61
C LYS A 468 -0.08 35.60 15.03
N ASN A 469 -1.34 35.27 14.70
CA ASN A 469 -2.49 36.10 15.04
C ASN A 469 -2.87 36.02 16.53
N GLY A 470 -2.52 34.92 17.22
CA GLY A 470 -2.74 34.76 18.66
C GLY A 470 -1.62 35.33 19.53
N ALA A 471 -0.45 35.59 18.96
CA ALA A 471 0.72 36.14 19.65
C ALA A 471 0.80 37.69 19.62
N VAL A 472 -0.11 38.35 18.89
CA VAL A 472 -0.22 39.82 18.77
C VAL A 472 -1.11 40.39 19.87
#